data_AF-A0A943QYX9-F1
#
_entry.id   AF-A0A943QYX9-F1
#
_cell.length_a   1.000
_cell.length_b   1.000
_cell.length_c   1.000
_cell.angle_alpha   90.00
_cell.angle_beta   90.00
_cell.angle_gamma   90.00
#
_symmetry.space_group_name_H-M   'P 1'
#
loop_
_entity.id
_entity.type
_entity.pdbx_description
1 polymer ?
#
loop_
_entity_poly.entity_id
_entity_poly.type
_entity_poly.pdbx_seq_one_letter_code
_entity_poly.pdbx_strand_id
1 'polypeptide(L)'
;MAYPIKYIENNLVWNKDGECYAYYELVPYNYSFLSPEQKIQVHDSFRQLIAQNRDGKIHALQISTESSIRSAQERSKNEVTGKLKAVAYDKIDQQTDALISMIGENQVNYRFFIGFKLLLNDQEFSMKSLTVEAKNALSDFVYDVNHKLMGDFV
;
A
#
# COMPACT_ATOMS: atom_id res chain seq x y z
N MET A 1 13.43 8.79 22.90
CA MET A 1 12.25 7.99 22.54
C MET A 1 12.73 6.66 21.99
N ALA A 2 12.57 5.58 22.72
CA ALA A 2 12.96 4.26 22.23
C ALA A 2 11.86 3.77 21.28
N TYR A 3 12.17 3.49 20.03
CA TYR A 3 11.21 2.85 19.13
C TYR A 3 10.71 1.55 19.80
N PRO A 4 9.38 1.32 19.87
CA PRO A 4 8.78 0.15 20.50
C PRO A 4 8.85 -1.06 19.56
N ILE A 5 10.00 -1.28 18.93
CA ILE A 5 10.23 -2.42 18.04
C ILE A 5 11.42 -3.17 18.61
N LYS A 6 11.21 -4.45 18.87
CA LYS A 6 12.23 -5.38 19.35
C LYS A 6 12.89 -6.09 18.17
N TYR A 7 12.09 -6.54 17.21
CA TYR A 7 12.57 -7.33 16.07
C TYR A 7 11.61 -7.22 14.89
N ILE A 8 12.14 -7.31 13.66
CA ILE A 8 11.36 -7.37 12.41
C ILE A 8 11.90 -8.53 11.58
N GLU A 9 11.00 -9.37 11.09
CA GLU A 9 11.31 -10.45 10.15
C GLU A 9 10.28 -10.44 9.02
N ASN A 10 10.72 -10.06 7.82
CA ASN A 10 9.84 -9.89 6.66
C ASN A 10 8.64 -8.98 6.96
N ASN A 11 7.45 -9.56 7.07
CA ASN A 11 6.19 -8.88 7.37
C ASN A 11 5.83 -8.92 8.87
N LEU A 12 6.60 -9.59 9.71
CA LEU A 12 6.34 -9.73 11.14
C LEU A 12 7.14 -8.70 11.95
N VAL A 13 6.47 -8.01 12.87
CA VAL A 13 7.05 -6.99 13.74
C VAL A 13 6.73 -7.35 15.19
N TRP A 14 7.76 -7.52 16.00
CA TRP A 14 7.62 -7.76 17.44
C TRP A 14 7.90 -6.48 18.22
N ASN A 15 6.96 -6.13 19.10
CA ASN A 15 7.13 -5.05 20.06
C ASN A 15 7.97 -5.53 21.26
N LYS A 16 8.56 -4.59 22.01
CA LYS A 16 9.26 -4.84 23.29
C LYS A 16 8.33 -5.41 24.37
N ASP A 17 7.03 -5.19 24.24
CA ASP A 17 5.99 -5.71 25.12
C ASP A 17 5.61 -7.18 24.83
N GLY A 18 6.29 -7.84 23.87
CA GLY A 18 6.05 -9.25 23.52
C GLY A 18 4.93 -9.47 22.50
N GLU A 19 4.28 -8.41 22.03
CA GLU A 19 3.25 -8.46 21.00
C GLU A 19 3.86 -8.65 19.61
N CYS A 20 3.18 -9.41 18.74
CA CYS A 20 3.59 -9.63 17.36
C CYS A 20 2.53 -9.09 16.40
N TYR A 21 2.95 -8.41 15.35
CA TYR A 21 2.09 -7.85 14.31
C TYR A 21 2.53 -8.31 12.93
N ALA A 22 1.59 -8.68 12.06
CA ALA A 22 1.84 -8.99 10.67
C ALA A 22 1.38 -7.84 9.77
N TYR A 23 2.30 -7.19 9.06
CA TYR A 23 2.04 -6.05 8.18
C TYR A 23 2.02 -6.45 6.70
N TYR A 24 0.92 -6.17 6.03
CA TYR A 24 0.76 -6.40 4.60
C TYR A 24 0.69 -5.08 3.86
N GLU A 25 1.44 -4.97 2.77
CA GLU A 25 1.37 -3.81 1.90
C GLU A 25 0.07 -3.84 1.09
N LEU A 26 -0.64 -2.73 1.11
CA LEU A 26 -1.78 -2.50 0.23
C LEU A 26 -1.24 -1.93 -1.08
N VAL A 27 -1.22 -2.78 -2.11
CA VAL A 27 -0.82 -2.35 -3.46
C VAL A 27 -1.89 -1.40 -4.00
N PRO A 28 -1.51 -0.19 -4.43
CA PRO A 28 -2.48 0.76 -4.97
C PRO A 28 -3.12 0.19 -6.22
N TYR A 29 -4.44 0.00 -6.18
CA TYR A 29 -5.22 -0.38 -7.34
C TYR A 29 -5.66 0.87 -8.09
N ASN A 30 -5.50 0.87 -9.42
CA ASN A 30 -5.86 2.02 -10.24
C ASN A 30 -7.39 2.08 -10.35
N TYR A 31 -8.00 3.07 -9.71
CA TYR A 31 -9.45 3.33 -9.79
C TYR A 31 -9.77 4.57 -10.64
N SER A 32 -8.92 4.95 -11.60
CA SER A 32 -9.15 6.13 -12.43
C SER A 32 -10.47 6.07 -13.21
N PHE A 33 -10.95 4.86 -13.48
CA PHE A 33 -12.22 4.60 -14.16
C PHE A 33 -13.46 4.68 -13.24
N LEU A 34 -13.30 4.73 -11.92
CA LEU A 34 -14.41 4.89 -10.98
C LEU A 34 -14.83 6.36 -10.90
N SER A 35 -16.15 6.59 -10.78
CA SER A 35 -16.70 7.92 -10.53
C SER A 35 -16.24 8.47 -9.17
N PRO A 36 -16.27 9.80 -8.96
CA PRO A 36 -15.93 10.40 -7.66
C PRO A 36 -16.73 9.82 -6.49
N GLU A 37 -18.01 9.51 -6.70
CA GLU A 37 -18.90 8.93 -5.70
C GLU A 37 -18.49 7.48 -5.35
N GLN A 38 -18.14 6.68 -6.35
CA GLN A 38 -17.63 5.33 -6.15
C GLN A 38 -16.31 5.32 -5.37
N LYS A 39 -15.43 6.29 -5.63
CA LYS A 39 -14.18 6.46 -4.86
C LYS A 39 -14.45 6.76 -3.39
N ILE A 40 -15.44 7.60 -3.10
CA ILE A 40 -15.86 7.91 -1.73
C ILE A 40 -16.43 6.66 -1.05
N GLN A 41 -17.22 5.85 -1.76
CA GLN A 41 -17.78 4.61 -1.21
C GLN A 41 -16.71 3.57 -0.83
N VAL A 42 -15.65 3.42 -1.64
CA VAL A 42 -14.49 2.57 -1.29
C VAL A 42 -13.81 3.11 -0.04
N HIS A 43 -13.61 4.42 0.03
CA HIS A 43 -12.98 5.08 1.17
C HIS A 43 -13.78 4.87 2.46
N ASP A 44 -15.10 5.04 2.41
CA ASP A 44 -15.98 4.86 3.56
C ASP A 44 -16.05 3.40 4.01
N SER A 45 -16.07 2.45 3.07
CA SER A 45 -16.02 1.01 3.38
C SER A 45 -14.72 0.63 4.08
N PHE A 46 -13.59 1.17 3.60
CA PHE A 46 -12.29 0.98 4.25
C PHE A 46 -12.26 1.62 5.64
N ARG A 47 -12.82 2.82 5.79
CA ARG A 47 -12.93 3.52 7.08
C ARG A 47 -13.78 2.73 8.07
N GLN A 48 -14.89 2.14 7.62
CA GLN A 48 -15.74 1.30 8.47
C GLN A 48 -15.00 0.04 8.93
N LEU A 49 -14.24 -0.63 8.06
CA LEU A 49 -13.44 -1.81 8.42
C LEU A 49 -12.44 -1.50 9.55
N ILE A 50 -11.75 -0.36 9.46
CA ILE A 50 -10.82 0.10 10.49
C ILE A 50 -11.58 0.53 11.76
N ALA A 51 -12.68 1.25 11.64
CA ALA A 51 -13.47 1.75 12.78
C ALA A 51 -14.19 0.64 13.56
N GLN A 52 -14.54 -0.48 12.92
CA GLN A 52 -15.11 -1.65 13.57
C GLN A 52 -14.07 -2.38 14.45
N ASN A 53 -12.77 -2.19 14.20
CA ASN A 53 -11.69 -2.72 15.03
C ASN A 53 -11.43 -1.85 16.26
N ARG A 54 -12.34 -1.92 17.24
CA ARG A 54 -12.25 -1.17 18.52
C ARG A 54 -11.11 -1.61 19.44
N ASP A 55 -10.50 -2.77 19.20
CA ASP A 55 -9.59 -3.45 20.14
C ASP A 55 -8.10 -3.28 19.78
N GLY A 56 -7.76 -2.37 18.85
CA GLY A 56 -6.37 -2.11 18.44
C GLY A 56 -5.67 -3.30 17.76
N LYS A 57 -6.45 -4.28 17.27
CA LYS A 57 -5.94 -5.48 16.58
C LYS A 57 -5.56 -5.21 15.12
N ILE A 58 -6.07 -4.15 14.53
CA ILE A 58 -5.74 -3.73 13.16
C ILE A 58 -5.10 -2.35 13.19
N HIS A 59 -3.95 -2.24 12.54
CA HIS A 59 -3.21 -1.01 12.35
C HIS A 59 -3.25 -0.61 10.88
N ALA A 60 -3.55 0.65 10.57
CA ALA A 60 -3.31 1.21 9.24
C ALA A 60 -2.11 2.14 9.32
N LEU A 61 -1.06 1.84 8.56
CA LEU A 61 0.15 2.64 8.49
C LEU A 61 0.28 3.28 7.11
N GLN A 62 0.58 4.58 7.09
CA GLN A 62 0.94 5.31 5.89
C GLN A 62 2.40 5.72 6.01
N ILE A 63 3.22 5.28 5.07
CA ILE A 63 4.65 5.58 5.02
C ILE A 63 4.89 6.44 3.78
N SER A 64 5.33 7.68 4.00
CA SER A 64 5.81 8.54 2.92
C SER A 64 7.18 8.03 2.46
N THR A 65 7.26 7.70 1.17
CA THR A 65 8.53 7.38 0.51
C THR A 65 8.88 8.50 -0.44
N GLU A 66 10.08 9.03 -0.29
CA GLU A 66 10.62 10.03 -1.18
C GLU A 66 11.40 9.33 -2.30
N SER A 67 11.04 9.58 -3.55
CA SER A 67 11.76 9.05 -4.70
C SER A 67 12.22 10.20 -5.59
N SER A 68 13.53 10.26 -5.86
CA SER A 68 14.09 11.23 -6.80
C SER A 68 13.64 10.93 -8.22
N ILE A 69 13.07 11.95 -8.88
CA ILE A 69 12.62 11.87 -10.27
C ILE A 69 13.83 11.60 -11.17
N ARG A 70 14.95 12.28 -10.92
CA ARG A 70 16.18 12.13 -11.69
C ARG A 70 16.71 10.69 -11.61
N SER A 71 16.74 10.10 -10.41
CA SER A 71 17.16 8.70 -10.26
C SER A 71 16.26 7.71 -11.00
N ALA A 72 14.95 7.98 -11.07
CA ALA A 72 14.03 7.15 -11.85
C ALA A 72 14.29 7.26 -13.36
N GLN A 73 14.51 8.48 -13.85
CA GLN A 73 14.75 8.74 -15.28
C GLN A 73 16.10 8.21 -15.75
N GLU A 74 17.14 8.26 -14.92
CA GLU A 74 18.43 7.61 -15.20
C GLU A 74 18.31 6.08 -15.30
N ARG A 75 17.46 5.45 -14.48
CA ARG A 75 17.16 4.02 -14.65
C ARG A 75 16.45 3.75 -15.97
N SER A 76 15.47 4.56 -16.34
CA SER A 76 14.78 4.45 -17.63
C SER A 76 15.75 4.54 -18.81
N LYS A 77 16.76 5.43 -18.75
CA LYS A 77 17.80 5.53 -19.78
C LYS A 77 18.60 4.23 -19.95
N ASN A 78 18.81 3.45 -18.89
CA ASN A 78 19.53 2.17 -18.99
C ASN A 78 18.73 1.11 -19.74
N GLU A 79 17.40 1.21 -19.76
CA GLU A 79 16.51 0.29 -20.48
C GLU A 79 16.34 0.67 -21.97
N VAL A 80 16.76 1.88 -22.37
CA VAL A 80 16.67 2.32 -23.77
C VAL A 80 17.69 1.57 -24.64
N THR A 81 17.17 0.92 -25.68
CA THR A 81 17.95 0.18 -26.68
C THR A 81 17.61 0.64 -28.10
N GLY A 82 18.49 0.32 -29.07
CA GLY A 82 18.26 0.58 -30.49
C GLY A 82 18.91 1.86 -31.05
N LYS A 83 18.58 2.15 -32.32
CA LYS A 83 19.26 3.18 -33.15
C LYS A 83 18.93 4.63 -32.76
N LEU A 84 17.81 4.87 -32.08
CA LEU A 84 17.33 6.20 -31.68
C LEU A 84 17.67 6.56 -30.23
N LYS A 85 18.62 5.85 -29.61
CA LYS A 85 18.99 6.01 -28.21
C LYS A 85 19.33 7.45 -27.81
N ALA A 86 20.06 8.17 -28.67
CA ALA A 86 20.42 9.57 -28.41
C ALA A 86 19.20 10.50 -28.37
N VAL A 87 18.24 10.31 -29.28
CA VAL A 87 17.00 11.10 -29.33
C VAL A 87 16.10 10.77 -28.14
N ALA A 88 16.03 9.48 -27.76
CA ALA A 88 15.30 9.05 -26.57
C ALA A 88 15.89 9.65 -25.28
N TYR A 89 17.21 9.73 -25.16
CA TYR A 89 17.88 10.36 -24.01
C TYR A 89 17.57 11.84 -23.90
N ASP A 90 17.72 12.58 -24.99
CA ASP A 90 17.36 14.01 -25.03
C ASP A 90 15.90 14.23 -24.64
N LYS A 91 14.99 13.35 -25.09
CA LYS A 91 13.58 13.45 -24.71
C LYS A 91 13.31 13.15 -23.24
N ILE A 92 13.99 12.15 -22.68
CA ILE A 92 13.92 11.81 -21.26
C ILE A 92 14.44 12.97 -20.41
N ASP A 93 15.53 13.61 -20.81
CA ASP A 93 16.10 14.76 -20.11
C ASP A 93 15.14 15.96 -20.09
N GLN A 94 14.58 16.32 -21.25
CA GLN A 94 13.56 17.37 -21.34
C GLN A 94 12.34 17.08 -20.45
N GLN A 95 11.88 15.83 -20.41
CA GLN A 95 10.77 15.43 -19.54
C GLN A 95 11.16 15.50 -18.06
N THR A 96 12.39 15.14 -17.72
CA THR A 96 12.92 15.19 -16.35
C THR A 96 12.91 16.62 -15.84
N ASP A 97 13.45 17.56 -16.60
CA ASP A 97 13.50 18.97 -16.18
C ASP A 97 12.11 19.59 -16.09
N ALA A 98 11.20 19.24 -17.00
CA ALA A 98 9.80 19.65 -16.93
C ALA A 98 9.13 19.12 -15.66
N LEU A 99 9.29 17.82 -15.34
CA LEU A 99 8.73 17.23 -14.12
C LEU A 99 9.31 17.88 -12.86
N ILE A 100 10.63 18.07 -12.80
CA ILE A 100 11.28 18.74 -11.65
C ILE A 100 10.75 20.16 -11.48
N SER A 101 10.53 20.90 -12.56
CA SER A 101 9.99 22.25 -12.50
C SER A 101 8.54 22.30 -11.98
N MET A 102 7.74 21.27 -12.25
CA MET A 102 6.32 21.22 -11.88
C MET A 102 6.08 20.70 -10.46
N ILE A 103 6.82 19.67 -10.04
CA ILE A 103 6.55 18.95 -8.79
C ILE A 103 7.75 18.90 -7.81
N GLY A 104 8.90 19.47 -8.17
CA GLY A 104 10.14 19.43 -7.38
C GLY A 104 11.03 18.23 -7.72
N GLU A 105 12.25 18.17 -7.16
CA GLU A 105 13.23 17.11 -7.46
C GLU A 105 12.80 15.72 -6.97
N ASN A 106 12.01 15.69 -5.90
CA ASN A 106 11.62 14.49 -5.22
C ASN A 106 10.10 14.36 -5.22
N GLN A 107 9.63 13.22 -5.72
CA GLN A 107 8.22 12.86 -5.65
C GLN A 107 7.96 12.18 -4.31
N VAL A 108 7.05 12.77 -3.51
CA VAL A 108 6.53 12.15 -2.30
C VAL A 108 5.44 11.17 -2.69
N ASN A 109 5.77 9.89 -2.61
CA ASN A 109 4.83 8.79 -2.77
C ASN A 109 4.39 8.27 -1.39
N TYR A 110 3.24 7.62 -1.34
CA TYR A 110 2.74 6.99 -0.12
C TYR A 110 2.55 5.50 -0.34
N ARG A 111 3.11 4.71 0.58
CA ARG A 111 2.86 3.28 0.68
C ARG A 111 1.96 3.04 1.89
N PHE A 112 0.94 2.22 1.68
CA PHE A 112 -0.06 1.92 2.70
C PHE A 112 0.15 0.49 3.18
N PHE A 113 0.09 0.29 4.49
CA PHE A 113 0.21 -1.02 5.11
C PHE A 113 -0.94 -1.26 6.07
N ILE A 114 -1.42 -2.49 6.14
CA ILE A 114 -2.37 -2.96 7.14
C ILE A 114 -1.70 -4.01 8.02
N GLY A 115 -1.67 -3.75 9.33
CA GLY A 115 -1.08 -4.59 10.35
C GLY A 115 -2.13 -5.35 11.13
N PHE A 116 -1.90 -6.62 11.44
CA PHE A 116 -2.77 -7.43 12.27
C PHE A 116 -2.02 -7.93 13.51
N LYS A 117 -2.58 -7.72 14.70
CA LYS A 117 -2.04 -8.23 15.96
C LYS A 117 -2.24 -9.75 16.03
N LEU A 118 -1.14 -10.48 16.25
CA LEU A 118 -1.16 -11.91 16.51
C LEU A 118 -1.31 -12.12 18.03
N LEU A 119 -2.42 -12.72 18.44
CA LEU A 119 -2.67 -13.09 19.83
C LEU A 119 -2.20 -14.52 20.06
N LEU A 120 -1.26 -14.69 21.00
CA LEU A 120 -0.86 -15.99 21.55
C LEU A 120 -1.56 -16.14 22.89
N ASN A 121 -2.72 -16.79 22.95
CA ASN A 121 -3.35 -17.22 24.20
C ASN A 121 -3.70 -18.71 24.11
N ASP A 122 -3.61 -19.42 25.23
CA ASP A 122 -3.87 -20.86 25.41
C ASP A 122 -5.35 -21.29 25.22
N GLN A 123 -6.21 -20.39 24.74
CA GLN A 123 -7.48 -20.79 24.16
C GLN A 123 -7.29 -20.84 22.65
N GLU A 124 -7.63 -21.97 22.03
CA GLU A 124 -7.65 -22.20 20.59
C GLU A 124 -8.62 -21.25 19.84
N PHE A 125 -8.45 -19.93 19.96
CA PHE A 125 -8.81 -19.00 18.90
C PHE A 125 -7.80 -19.24 17.80
N SER A 126 -8.09 -20.28 17.04
CA SER A 126 -7.32 -20.79 15.93
C SER A 126 -6.70 -19.62 15.18
N MET A 127 -5.37 -19.55 15.08
CA MET A 127 -4.70 -18.63 14.16
C MET A 127 -5.33 -18.68 12.76
N LYS A 128 -5.92 -19.83 12.40
CA LYS A 128 -6.76 -19.98 11.21
C LYS A 128 -8.07 -19.20 11.30
N SER A 129 -8.80 -19.16 12.41
CA SER A 129 -10.06 -18.40 12.52
C SER A 129 -9.86 -16.89 12.47
N LEU A 130 -8.83 -16.32 13.12
CA LEU A 130 -8.55 -14.88 13.00
C LEU A 130 -8.03 -14.49 11.62
N THR A 131 -7.14 -15.30 11.03
CA THR A 131 -6.72 -15.07 9.64
C THR A 131 -7.85 -15.31 8.66
N VAL A 132 -8.76 -16.27 8.92
CA VAL A 132 -9.95 -16.52 8.11
C VAL A 132 -10.97 -15.41 8.28
N GLU A 133 -11.20 -14.87 9.48
CA GLU A 133 -12.11 -13.74 9.69
C GLU A 133 -11.57 -12.47 9.05
N ALA A 134 -10.27 -12.17 9.20
CA ALA A 134 -9.64 -11.05 8.51
C ALA A 134 -9.61 -11.26 6.99
N LYS A 135 -9.32 -12.47 6.53
CA LYS A 135 -9.33 -12.82 5.10
C LYS A 135 -10.74 -12.80 4.53
N ASN A 136 -11.74 -13.21 5.29
CA ASN A 136 -13.14 -13.15 4.89
C ASN A 136 -13.60 -11.70 4.87
N ALA A 137 -13.31 -10.88 5.89
CA ALA A 137 -13.63 -9.45 5.86
C ALA A 137 -12.93 -8.70 4.72
N LEU A 138 -11.68 -9.06 4.42
CA LEU A 138 -10.92 -8.47 3.31
C LEU A 138 -11.39 -9.02 1.95
N SER A 139 -11.78 -10.30 1.89
CA SER A 139 -12.39 -10.92 0.71
C SER A 139 -13.78 -10.39 0.44
N ASP A 140 -14.58 -10.14 1.47
CA ASP A 140 -15.90 -9.53 1.42
C ASP A 140 -15.75 -8.07 1.00
N PHE A 141 -14.75 -7.35 1.52
CA PHE A 141 -14.41 -6.01 1.03
C PHE A 141 -13.99 -6.04 -0.45
N VAL A 142 -13.09 -6.94 -0.85
CA VAL A 142 -12.66 -7.07 -2.26
C VAL A 142 -13.84 -7.47 -3.14
N TYR A 143 -14.70 -8.40 -2.68
CA TYR A 143 -15.88 -8.85 -3.40
C TYR A 143 -16.92 -7.74 -3.50
N ASP A 144 -17.22 -7.01 -2.43
CA ASP A 144 -18.15 -5.88 -2.47
C ASP A 144 -17.63 -4.75 -3.36
N VAL A 145 -16.33 -4.44 -3.29
CA VAL A 145 -15.69 -3.45 -4.17
C VAL A 145 -15.75 -3.93 -5.62
N ASN A 146 -15.45 -5.19 -5.89
CA ASN A 146 -15.45 -5.71 -7.25
C ASN A 146 -16.88 -5.80 -7.81
N HIS A 147 -17.83 -6.37 -7.05
CA HIS A 147 -19.17 -6.65 -7.54
C HIS A 147 -20.10 -5.42 -7.54
N LYS A 148 -20.01 -4.52 -6.55
CA LYS A 148 -20.85 -3.31 -6.51
C LYS A 148 -20.28 -2.14 -7.33
N LEU A 149 -18.95 -2.05 -7.52
CA LEU A 149 -18.34 -0.91 -8.20
C LEU A 149 -17.81 -1.23 -9.59
N MET A 150 -17.36 -2.47 -9.87
CA MET A 150 -16.80 -2.85 -11.18
C MET A 150 -17.83 -3.43 -12.14
N GLY A 151 -19.03 -3.80 -11.67
CA GLY A 151 -20.15 -4.31 -12.46
C GLY A 151 -19.75 -5.28 -13.57
N ASP A 152 -19.61 -6.58 -13.27
CA ASP A 152 -19.43 -7.69 -14.24
C ASP A 152 -18.43 -7.49 -15.40
N PHE A 153 -17.50 -6.53 -15.32
CA PHE A 153 -16.39 -6.43 -16.27
C PHE A 153 -15.20 -7.26 -15.78
N VAL A 154 -15.35 -8.59 -15.89
CA VAL A 154 -14.26 -9.56 -16.09
C VAL A 154 -14.38 -10.10 -17.50
#